data_AF-A0A564YQ03-F1
#
_entry.id   AF-A0A564YQ03-F1
#
_cell.length_a   1.000
_cell.length_b   1.000
_cell.length_c   1.000
_cell.angle_alpha   90.00
_cell.angle_beta   90.00
_cell.angle_gamma   90.00
#
_symmetry.space_group_name_H-M   'P 1'
#
loop_
_entity.id
_entity.type
_entity.pdbx_description
1 polymer ?
#
loop_
_entity_poly.entity_id
_entity_poly.type
_entity_poly.pdbx_seq_one_letter_code
_entity_poly.pdbx_strand_id
1 'polypeptide(L)'
;MDGELDVTEALDQRLKVLNLTKDLMHQFLDKNPLKLTPGIEKLSSILRKNEVDIYLVSGGIHELVDRVAKRLSIPDDHVYANKLIYNDDGLVMDFDYNQPTSRSTGKAEVVAQIKSKLAPNEGVLMVGDGATDAAASPPADAFIGFGGVVVRPAVKRTTPYYFYSFDEMLEFFKRAGLIRIL
;
A
#
# COMPACT_ATOMS: atom_id res chain seq x y z
N MET A 1 3.77 -4.48 11.57
CA MET A 1 4.94 -4.20 12.42
C MET A 1 4.52 -3.09 13.36
N ASP A 2 4.71 -3.26 14.66
CA ASP A 2 4.27 -2.29 15.67
C ASP A 2 5.28 -1.14 15.86
N GLY A 3 6.09 -0.84 14.84
CA GLY A 3 7.06 0.25 14.83
C GLY A 3 8.38 -0.04 15.54
N GLU A 4 8.58 -1.24 16.09
CA GLU A 4 9.76 -1.58 16.91
C GLU A 4 10.96 -2.13 16.11
N LEU A 5 10.73 -2.65 14.90
CA LEU A 5 11.77 -3.22 14.02
C LEU A 5 11.82 -2.40 12.73
N ASP A 6 13.03 -2.06 12.27
CA ASP A 6 13.19 -1.35 11.00
C ASP A 6 12.67 -2.20 9.83
N VAL A 7 11.96 -1.58 8.90
CA VAL A 7 11.33 -2.29 7.76
C VAL A 7 12.38 -3.08 6.95
N THR A 8 13.58 -2.51 6.80
CA THR A 8 14.70 -3.12 6.10
C THR A 8 15.12 -4.41 6.79
N GLU A 9 15.41 -4.33 8.10
CA GLU A 9 15.84 -5.47 8.90
C GLU A 9 14.78 -6.57 8.93
N ALA A 10 13.52 -6.20 9.09
CA ALA A 10 12.43 -7.16 9.11
C ALA A 10 12.26 -7.85 7.74
N LEU A 11 12.49 -7.17 6.62
CA LEU A 11 12.45 -7.80 5.30
C LEU A 11 13.65 -8.73 5.08
N ASP A 12 14.86 -8.27 5.39
CA ASP A 12 16.09 -9.07 5.31
C ASP A 12 15.99 -10.37 6.12
N GLN A 13 15.55 -10.28 7.38
CA GLN A 13 15.34 -11.45 8.24
C GLN A 13 14.31 -12.43 7.66
N ARG A 14 13.21 -11.93 7.08
CA ARG A 14 12.19 -12.78 6.44
C ARG A 14 12.75 -13.50 5.23
N LEU A 15 13.51 -12.82 4.37
CA LEU A 15 14.07 -13.42 3.16
C LEU A 15 15.12 -14.49 3.47
N LYS A 16 15.96 -14.28 4.49
CA LYS A 16 16.96 -15.25 4.95
C LYS A 16 16.36 -16.59 5.39
N VAL A 17 15.14 -16.58 5.91
CA VAL A 17 14.45 -17.81 6.38
C VAL A 17 13.71 -18.53 5.25
N LEU A 18 13.22 -17.80 4.25
CA LEU A 18 12.31 -18.33 3.25
C LEU A 18 12.98 -19.12 2.12
N ASN A 19 14.32 -19.00 1.94
CA ASN A 19 15.09 -19.57 0.83
C ASN A 19 14.32 -19.51 -0.50
N LEU A 20 13.81 -18.32 -0.80
CA LEU A 20 12.78 -18.10 -1.80
C LEU A 20 13.40 -18.23 -3.20
N THR A 21 12.74 -18.98 -4.08
CA THR A 21 13.09 -19.04 -5.51
C THR A 21 11.98 -18.44 -6.35
N LYS A 22 12.32 -18.05 -7.59
CA LYS A 22 11.37 -17.56 -8.58
C LYS A 22 10.27 -18.59 -8.85
N ASP A 23 10.63 -19.87 -8.98
CA ASP A 23 9.67 -20.95 -9.16
C ASP A 23 8.75 -21.13 -7.94
N LEU A 24 9.29 -21.04 -6.72
CA LEU A 24 8.48 -21.12 -5.51
C LEU A 24 7.51 -19.93 -5.41
N MET A 25 7.97 -18.73 -5.77
CA MET A 25 7.11 -17.54 -5.85
C MET A 25 5.98 -17.76 -6.87
N HIS A 26 6.30 -18.20 -8.09
CA HIS A 26 5.28 -18.50 -9.10
C HIS A 26 4.26 -19.54 -8.62
N GLN A 27 4.74 -20.67 -8.08
CA GLN A 27 3.86 -21.70 -7.52
C GLN A 27 2.98 -21.18 -6.39
N PHE A 28 3.52 -20.32 -5.53
CA PHE A 28 2.76 -19.69 -4.45
C PHE A 28 1.67 -18.79 -5.02
N LEU A 29 1.99 -17.95 -6.00
CA LEU A 29 1.03 -17.04 -6.63
C LEU A 29 -0.10 -17.79 -7.33
N ASP A 30 0.21 -18.91 -8.00
CA ASP A 30 -0.77 -19.74 -8.71
C ASP A 30 -1.70 -20.48 -7.74
N LYS A 31 -1.14 -21.06 -6.67
CA LYS A 31 -1.90 -21.86 -5.69
C LYS A 31 -2.72 -21.01 -4.71
N ASN A 32 -2.33 -19.76 -4.50
CA ASN A 32 -2.98 -18.89 -3.52
C ASN A 32 -3.83 -17.82 -4.23
N PRO A 33 -5.16 -17.98 -4.25
CA PRO A 33 -6.04 -16.98 -4.85
C PRO A 33 -5.96 -15.67 -4.06
N LEU A 34 -6.00 -14.56 -4.79
CA LEU A 34 -5.98 -13.23 -4.18
C LEU A 34 -7.23 -13.00 -3.34
N LYS A 35 -7.04 -12.63 -2.08
CA LYS A 35 -8.13 -12.25 -1.16
C LYS A 35 -8.12 -10.74 -0.97
N LEU A 36 -9.09 -10.08 -1.58
CA LEU A 36 -9.30 -8.65 -1.41
C LEU A 36 -10.22 -8.38 -0.22
N THR A 37 -9.92 -7.33 0.52
CA THR A 37 -10.82 -6.84 1.58
C THR A 37 -12.15 -6.43 0.96
N PRO A 38 -13.31 -6.86 1.50
CA PRO A 38 -14.62 -6.55 0.95
C PRO A 38 -14.82 -5.06 0.69
N GLY A 39 -15.35 -4.73 -0.50
CA GLY A 39 -15.65 -3.36 -0.91
C GLY A 39 -14.50 -2.60 -1.61
N ILE A 40 -13.24 -3.08 -1.55
CA ILE A 40 -12.12 -2.35 -2.18
C ILE A 40 -12.27 -2.22 -3.70
N GLU A 41 -12.78 -3.26 -4.37
CA GLU A 41 -12.99 -3.21 -5.83
C GLU A 41 -14.01 -2.13 -6.22
N LYS A 42 -15.10 -2.05 -5.46
CA LYS A 42 -16.15 -1.05 -5.65
C LYS A 42 -15.62 0.35 -5.38
N LEU A 43 -14.89 0.53 -4.27
CA LEU A 43 -14.26 1.81 -3.93
C LEU A 43 -13.28 2.25 -5.03
N SER A 44 -12.38 1.36 -5.44
CA SER A 44 -11.37 1.62 -6.48
C SER A 44 -12.01 1.99 -7.81
N SER A 45 -13.07 1.27 -8.22
CA SER A 45 -13.84 1.58 -9.44
C SER A 45 -14.50 2.96 -9.38
N ILE A 46 -15.10 3.33 -8.24
CA ILE A 46 -15.75 4.63 -8.08
C ILE A 46 -14.74 5.79 -8.03
N LEU A 47 -13.60 5.61 -7.34
CA LEU A 47 -12.53 6.59 -7.30
C LEU A 47 -12.00 6.89 -8.71
N ARG A 48 -11.72 5.86 -9.52
CA ARG A 48 -11.30 6.06 -10.91
C ARG A 48 -12.34 6.76 -11.77
N LYS A 49 -13.64 6.43 -11.61
CA LYS A 49 -14.74 7.12 -12.31
C LYS A 49 -14.85 8.60 -11.94
N ASN A 50 -14.29 8.98 -10.80
CA ASN A 50 -14.20 10.36 -10.32
C ASN A 50 -12.83 10.98 -10.58
N GLU A 51 -12.04 10.39 -11.48
CA GLU A 51 -10.71 10.90 -11.87
C GLU A 51 -9.75 11.02 -10.67
N VAL A 52 -9.93 10.17 -9.65
CA VAL A 52 -9.00 10.07 -8.53
C VAL A 52 -7.96 9.00 -8.84
N ASP A 53 -6.69 9.42 -8.94
CA ASP A 53 -5.57 8.52 -9.07
C ASP A 53 -5.38 7.67 -7.81
N ILE A 54 -5.16 6.38 -8.00
CA ILE A 54 -4.98 5.41 -6.93
C ILE A 54 -3.55 4.88 -7.00
N TYR A 55 -2.86 4.89 -5.87
CA TYR A 55 -1.50 4.37 -5.71
C TYR A 55 -1.48 3.24 -4.68
N LEU A 56 -0.66 2.22 -4.92
CA LEU A 56 -0.36 1.19 -3.92
C LEU A 56 1.06 1.39 -3.40
N VAL A 57 1.18 1.72 -2.11
CA VAL A 57 2.48 1.97 -1.45
C VAL A 57 2.66 0.97 -0.32
N SER A 58 3.57 0.01 -0.50
CA SER A 58 3.68 -1.17 0.35
C SER A 58 5.13 -1.49 0.70
N GLY A 59 5.39 -1.83 1.97
CA GLY A 59 6.64 -2.45 2.39
C GLY A 59 6.72 -3.96 2.05
N GLY A 60 5.72 -4.49 1.35
CA GLY A 60 5.67 -5.88 0.88
C GLY A 60 6.44 -6.09 -0.42
N ILE A 61 6.43 -7.34 -0.89
CA ILE A 61 7.10 -7.80 -2.11
C ILE A 61 6.26 -7.40 -3.34
N HIS A 62 6.91 -6.84 -4.35
CA HIS A 62 6.28 -6.28 -5.54
C HIS A 62 5.39 -7.29 -6.27
N GLU A 63 5.83 -8.54 -6.45
CA GLU A 63 5.07 -9.59 -7.13
C GLU A 63 3.70 -9.88 -6.47
N LEU A 64 3.60 -9.69 -5.14
CA LEU A 64 2.33 -9.83 -4.42
C LEU A 64 1.43 -8.60 -4.62
N VAL A 65 2.03 -7.41 -4.57
CA VAL A 65 1.30 -6.13 -4.69
C VAL A 65 0.81 -5.92 -6.12
N ASP A 66 1.61 -6.31 -7.11
CA ASP A 66 1.28 -6.25 -8.54
C ASP A 66 0.03 -7.05 -8.89
N ARG A 67 -0.18 -8.23 -8.26
CA ARG A 67 -1.44 -8.97 -8.41
C ARG A 67 -2.66 -8.18 -7.94
N VAL A 68 -2.52 -7.42 -6.84
CA VAL A 68 -3.58 -6.54 -6.35
C VAL A 68 -3.79 -5.39 -7.33
N ALA A 69 -2.73 -4.75 -7.79
CA ALA A 69 -2.79 -3.65 -8.75
C ALA A 69 -3.54 -4.05 -10.02
N LYS A 70 -3.16 -5.18 -10.63
CA LYS A 70 -3.81 -5.75 -11.81
C LYS A 70 -5.28 -6.05 -11.57
N ARG A 71 -5.62 -6.65 -10.43
CA ARG A 71 -7.01 -6.97 -10.08
C ARG A 71 -7.88 -5.73 -9.91
N LEU A 72 -7.29 -4.64 -9.44
CA LEU A 72 -7.94 -3.36 -9.23
C LEU A 72 -7.82 -2.40 -10.42
N SER A 73 -7.13 -2.78 -11.50
CA SER A 73 -6.82 -1.93 -12.66
C SER A 73 -6.07 -0.65 -12.26
N ILE A 74 -5.08 -0.79 -11.38
CA ILE A 74 -4.14 0.28 -10.99
C ILE A 74 -2.91 0.17 -11.92
N PRO A 75 -2.45 1.29 -12.53
CA PRO A 75 -1.27 1.31 -13.40
C PRO A 75 0.01 0.82 -12.70
N ASP A 76 0.91 0.20 -13.45
CA ASP A 76 2.17 -0.35 -12.91
C ASP A 76 3.07 0.75 -12.30
N ASP A 77 3.07 1.96 -12.87
CA ASP A 77 3.79 3.14 -12.38
C ASP A 77 3.14 3.79 -11.14
N HIS A 78 1.98 3.28 -10.72
CA HIS A 78 1.32 3.64 -9.46
C HIS A 78 1.62 2.63 -8.32
N VAL A 79 2.49 1.64 -8.56
CA VAL A 79 2.83 0.59 -7.59
C VAL A 79 4.25 0.78 -7.04
N TYR A 80 4.32 1.09 -5.74
CA TYR A 80 5.57 1.23 -4.99
C TYR A 80 5.68 0.08 -3.98
N ALA A 81 6.62 -0.83 -4.22
CA ALA A 81 6.83 -2.02 -3.40
C ALA A 81 8.28 -2.52 -3.49
N ASN A 82 8.70 -3.35 -2.55
CA ASN A 82 10.05 -3.90 -2.52
C ASN A 82 10.25 -4.93 -3.64
N LYS A 83 11.30 -4.76 -4.44
CA LYS A 83 11.63 -5.66 -5.55
C LYS A 83 12.69 -6.65 -5.12
N LEU A 84 12.46 -7.93 -5.36
CA LEU A 84 13.44 -8.98 -5.07
C LEU A 84 14.55 -9.00 -6.13
N ILE A 85 15.77 -9.30 -5.70
CA ILE A 85 16.94 -9.48 -6.55
C ILE A 85 17.22 -10.98 -6.62
N TYR A 86 17.20 -11.53 -7.84
CA TYR A 86 17.41 -12.95 -8.11
C TYR A 86 18.81 -13.17 -8.70
N ASN A 87 19.44 -14.30 -8.40
CA ASN A 87 20.59 -14.79 -9.17
C ASN A 87 20.15 -15.49 -10.46
N ASP A 88 21.12 -15.96 -11.25
CA ASP A 88 20.88 -16.65 -12.53
C ASP A 88 20.09 -17.96 -12.38
N ASP A 89 20.21 -18.63 -11.23
CA ASP A 89 19.45 -19.85 -10.88
C ASP A 89 18.02 -19.55 -10.37
N GLY A 90 17.63 -18.27 -10.29
CA GLY A 90 16.33 -17.84 -9.80
C GLY A 90 16.18 -17.90 -8.28
N LEU A 91 17.27 -18.00 -7.52
CA LEU A 91 17.27 -17.85 -6.06
C LEU A 91 17.25 -16.36 -5.68
N VAL A 92 16.41 -15.99 -4.72
CA VAL A 92 16.40 -14.64 -4.14
C VAL A 92 17.67 -14.44 -3.32
N MET A 93 18.49 -13.48 -3.73
CA MET A 93 19.74 -13.11 -3.07
C MET A 93 19.55 -11.93 -2.12
N ASP A 94 18.67 -10.99 -2.49
CA ASP A 94 18.46 -9.74 -1.76
C ASP A 94 17.16 -9.04 -2.25
N PHE A 95 16.99 -7.77 -1.88
CA PHE A 95 15.99 -6.86 -2.43
C PHE A 95 16.60 -5.50 -2.81
N ASP A 96 15.92 -4.75 -3.67
CA ASP A 96 16.40 -3.46 -4.15
C ASP A 96 16.23 -2.36 -3.08
N TYR A 97 17.34 -2.02 -2.40
CA TYR A 97 17.41 -0.94 -1.41
C TYR A 97 17.16 0.46 -1.99
N ASN A 98 17.13 0.63 -3.32
CA ASN A 98 16.76 1.91 -3.92
C ASN A 98 15.25 2.14 -3.91
N GLN A 99 14.43 1.10 -3.70
CA GLN A 99 13.00 1.28 -3.52
C GLN A 99 12.75 2.09 -2.23
N PRO A 100 12.01 3.21 -2.27
CA PRO A 100 11.71 3.98 -1.06
C PRO A 100 11.13 3.11 0.05
N THR A 101 10.22 2.20 -0.32
CA THR A 101 9.50 1.29 0.59
C THR A 101 10.37 0.20 1.23
N SER A 102 11.67 0.15 0.93
CA SER A 102 12.65 -0.65 1.66
C SER A 102 12.91 -0.10 3.06
N ARG A 103 12.66 1.19 3.28
CA ARG A 103 12.91 1.92 4.53
C ARG A 103 11.62 2.28 5.25
N SER A 104 11.72 2.48 6.57
CA SER A 104 10.57 2.87 7.42
C SER A 104 9.92 4.20 7.01
N THR A 105 10.69 5.14 6.47
CA THR A 105 10.20 6.44 5.95
C THR A 105 9.71 6.38 4.51
N GLY A 106 9.79 5.22 3.86
CA GLY A 106 9.55 5.05 2.43
C GLY A 106 8.18 5.49 1.95
N LYS A 107 7.13 5.25 2.74
CA LYS A 107 5.77 5.69 2.38
C LYS A 107 5.67 7.21 2.31
N ALA A 108 6.29 7.93 3.26
CA ALA A 108 6.35 9.39 3.26
C ALA A 108 7.14 9.92 2.06
N GLU A 109 8.25 9.28 1.70
CA GLU A 109 9.05 9.62 0.52
C GLU A 109 8.23 9.47 -0.78
N VAL A 110 7.49 8.36 -0.94
CA VAL A 110 6.61 8.14 -2.10
C VAL A 110 5.51 9.19 -2.15
N VAL A 111 4.87 9.51 -1.03
CA VAL A 111 3.85 10.57 -0.98
C VAL A 111 4.45 11.93 -1.38
N ALA A 112 5.67 12.25 -0.94
CA ALA A 112 6.35 13.48 -1.36
C ALA A 112 6.61 13.50 -2.88
N GLN A 113 7.03 12.37 -3.46
CA GLN A 113 7.24 12.22 -4.90
C GLN A 113 5.96 12.34 -5.72
N ILE A 114 4.83 11.87 -5.19
CA ILE A 114 3.51 12.03 -5.83
C ILE A 114 3.10 13.51 -5.75
N LYS A 115 3.14 14.11 -4.55
CA LYS A 115 2.74 15.51 -4.34
C LYS A 115 3.55 16.50 -5.17
N SER A 116 4.83 16.25 -5.44
CA SER A 116 5.66 17.14 -6.27
C SER A 116 5.20 17.23 -7.72
N LYS A 117 4.36 16.30 -8.18
CA LYS A 117 3.78 16.25 -9.53
C LYS A 117 2.36 16.80 -9.60
N LEU A 118 1.72 17.04 -8.44
CA LEU A 118 0.34 17.49 -8.36
C LEU A 118 0.21 19.00 -8.56
N ALA A 119 -0.94 19.43 -9.07
CA ALA A 119 -1.31 20.83 -9.15
C ALA A 119 -1.54 21.43 -7.73
N PRO A 120 -1.42 22.76 -7.55
CA PRO A 120 -1.55 23.39 -6.23
C PRO A 120 -2.87 23.16 -5.49
N ASN A 121 -3.93 22.77 -6.20
CA ASN A 121 -5.27 22.50 -5.67
C ASN A 121 -5.57 20.99 -5.51
N GLU A 122 -4.59 20.14 -5.78
CA GLU A 122 -4.68 18.69 -5.61
C GLU A 122 -4.00 18.27 -4.30
N GLY A 123 -4.35 17.09 -3.80
CA GLY A 123 -3.83 16.58 -2.54
C GLY A 123 -3.78 15.06 -2.51
N VAL A 124 -3.09 14.53 -1.52
CA VAL A 124 -2.92 13.09 -1.30
C VAL A 124 -3.55 12.69 0.03
N LEU A 125 -4.46 11.72 -0.02
CA LEU A 125 -4.99 11.02 1.15
C LEU A 125 -4.25 9.69 1.31
N MET A 126 -3.63 9.49 2.49
CA MET A 126 -3.00 8.22 2.82
C MET A 126 -4.01 7.32 3.55
N VAL A 127 -4.20 6.08 3.08
CA VAL A 127 -5.10 5.09 3.70
C VAL A 127 -4.30 3.89 4.15
N GLY A 128 -4.41 3.48 5.42
CA GLY A 128 -3.73 2.28 5.90
C GLY A 128 -4.01 1.91 7.36
N ASP A 129 -3.55 0.73 7.77
CA ASP A 129 -3.70 0.21 9.14
C ASP A 129 -2.45 0.41 10.01
N GLY A 130 -1.30 0.69 9.39
CA GLY A 130 0.02 0.64 10.02
C GLY A 130 0.56 1.99 10.49
N ALA A 131 1.56 1.94 11.37
CA ALA A 131 2.25 3.13 11.86
C ALA A 131 3.00 3.87 10.74
N THR A 132 3.55 3.15 9.76
CA THR A 132 4.22 3.77 8.59
C THR A 132 3.24 4.45 7.65
N ASP A 133 1.97 4.04 7.63
CA ASP A 133 0.90 4.75 6.90
C ASP A 133 0.56 6.08 7.59
N ALA A 134 0.38 6.03 8.91
CA ALA A 134 0.15 7.23 9.71
C ALA A 134 1.31 8.23 9.61
N ALA A 135 2.55 7.73 9.64
CA ALA A 135 3.76 8.56 9.56
C ALA A 135 3.98 9.21 8.18
N ALA A 136 3.24 8.80 7.14
CA ALA A 136 3.27 9.44 5.83
C ALA A 136 2.39 10.71 5.75
N SER A 137 1.77 11.12 6.86
CA SER A 137 0.98 12.34 7.00
C SER A 137 1.52 13.20 8.16
N PRO A 138 2.31 14.26 7.90
CA PRO A 138 2.76 14.77 6.60
C PRO A 138 3.78 13.83 5.90
N PRO A 139 3.96 13.90 4.56
CA PRO A 139 3.51 14.97 3.66
C PRO A 139 2.10 14.81 3.06
N ALA A 140 1.41 13.68 3.27
CA ALA A 140 0.01 13.54 2.88
C ALA A 140 -0.85 14.64 3.54
N ASP A 141 -1.92 15.04 2.85
CA ASP A 141 -2.84 16.09 3.32
C ASP A 141 -3.74 15.58 4.45
N ALA A 142 -4.05 14.28 4.44
CA ALA A 142 -4.62 13.61 5.59
C ALA A 142 -4.29 12.10 5.60
N PHE A 143 -4.33 11.54 6.80
CA PHE A 143 -4.30 10.10 7.03
C PHE A 143 -5.67 9.57 7.43
N ILE A 144 -6.11 8.52 6.74
CA ILE A 144 -7.32 7.76 7.01
C ILE A 144 -6.92 6.37 7.51
N GLY A 145 -7.21 6.11 8.78
CA GLY A 145 -6.97 4.81 9.40
C GLY A 145 -7.98 3.77 8.93
N PHE A 146 -7.51 2.55 8.68
CA PHE A 146 -8.36 1.45 8.27
C PHE A 146 -8.20 0.24 9.20
N GLY A 147 -9.29 -0.16 9.85
CA GLY A 147 -9.33 -1.27 10.81
C GLY A 147 -10.16 -2.47 10.37
N GLY A 148 -10.53 -2.57 9.09
CA GLY A 148 -11.41 -3.65 8.60
C GLY A 148 -10.79 -5.05 8.58
N VAL A 149 -9.47 -5.16 8.82
CA VAL A 149 -8.76 -6.45 8.94
C VAL A 149 -8.14 -6.60 10.33
N VAL A 150 -7.32 -5.63 10.74
CA VAL A 150 -6.70 -5.56 12.07
C VAL A 150 -6.85 -4.15 12.61
N VAL A 151 -7.26 -4.02 13.87
CA VAL A 151 -7.29 -2.73 14.57
C VAL A 151 -6.00 -2.56 15.37
N ARG A 152 -5.24 -1.51 15.07
CA ARG A 152 -4.05 -1.13 15.84
C ARG A 152 -4.38 0.07 16.72
N PRO A 153 -4.51 -0.09 18.06
CA PRO A 153 -4.91 1.01 18.94
C PRO A 153 -4.01 2.25 18.85
N ALA A 154 -2.71 2.07 18.65
CA ALA A 154 -1.77 3.17 18.46
C ALA A 154 -2.10 4.00 17.21
N VAL A 155 -2.36 3.35 16.07
CA VAL A 155 -2.71 4.00 14.80
C VAL A 155 -4.10 4.62 14.85
N LYS A 156 -5.07 3.95 15.48
CA LYS A 156 -6.42 4.51 15.64
C LYS A 156 -6.41 5.86 16.38
N ARG A 157 -5.47 6.06 17.31
CA ARG A 157 -5.35 7.32 18.06
C ARG A 157 -4.70 8.46 17.27
N THR A 158 -4.09 8.19 16.11
CA THR A 158 -3.38 9.24 15.34
C THR A 158 -4.28 10.00 14.38
N THR A 159 -5.53 9.58 14.17
CA THR A 159 -6.44 10.22 13.21
C THR A 159 -7.89 10.21 13.71
N PRO A 160 -8.66 11.29 13.48
CA PRO A 160 -10.10 11.28 13.68
C PRO A 160 -10.85 10.52 12.57
N TYR A 161 -10.20 10.21 11.45
CA TYR A 161 -10.78 9.51 10.31
C TYR A 161 -10.37 8.04 10.35
N TYR A 162 -11.22 7.19 10.95
CA TYR A 162 -10.96 5.77 11.09
C TYR A 162 -12.17 4.93 10.68
N PHE A 163 -11.98 4.01 9.74
CA PHE A 163 -13.07 3.21 9.15
C PHE A 163 -12.86 1.72 9.32
N TYR A 164 -13.96 0.97 9.37
CA TYR A 164 -13.94 -0.49 9.53
C TYR A 164 -14.38 -1.23 8.27
N SER A 165 -14.92 -0.52 7.29
CA SER A 165 -15.23 -1.07 5.96
C SER A 165 -14.98 -0.03 4.87
N PHE A 166 -14.74 -0.51 3.65
CA PHE A 166 -14.63 0.39 2.50
C PHE A 166 -15.97 1.01 2.08
N ASP A 167 -17.10 0.40 2.46
CA ASP A 167 -18.42 1.01 2.26
C ASP A 167 -18.62 2.23 3.17
N GLU A 168 -18.22 2.17 4.45
CA GLU A 168 -18.25 3.35 5.35
C GLU A 168 -17.35 4.48 4.83
N MET A 169 -16.15 4.13 4.36
CA MET A 169 -15.21 5.08 3.78
C MET A 169 -15.77 5.73 2.51
N LEU A 170 -16.42 4.93 1.66
CA LEU A 170 -17.10 5.42 0.46
C LEU A 170 -18.24 6.40 0.81
N GLU A 171 -19.06 6.09 1.81
CA GLU A 171 -20.11 7.01 2.30
C GLU A 171 -19.54 8.30 2.90
N PHE A 172 -18.37 8.24 3.54
CA PHE A 172 -17.66 9.43 3.97
C PHE A 172 -17.20 10.28 2.79
N PHE A 173 -16.55 9.69 1.77
CA PHE A 173 -16.08 10.42 0.59
C PHE A 173 -17.23 11.11 -0.16
N LYS A 174 -18.40 10.47 -0.26
CA LYS A 174 -19.61 11.07 -0.82
C LYS A 174 -20.05 12.30 -0.02
N ARG A 175 -20.19 12.16 1.29
CA ARG A 175 -20.64 13.26 2.18
C ARG A 175 -19.66 14.42 2.22
N ALA A 176 -18.37 14.13 2.13
CA ALA A 176 -17.30 15.13 2.07
C ALA A 176 -17.20 15.81 0.69
N GLY A 177 -17.97 15.38 -0.31
CA GLY A 177 -17.92 15.93 -1.67
C GLY A 177 -16.66 15.55 -2.45
N LEU A 178 -15.89 14.56 -1.98
CA LEU A 178 -14.67 14.07 -2.64
C LEU A 178 -14.97 13.22 -3.88
N ILE A 179 -16.14 12.59 -3.91
CA ILE A 179 -16.62 11.81 -5.06
C ILE A 179 -18.08 12.13 -5.35
N ARG A 180 -18.43 12.10 -6.63
CA ARG A 180 -19.80 12.15 -7.16
C ARG A 180 -20.24 10.74 -7.53
N ILE A 181 -21.48 10.40 -7.24
CA ILE A 181 -22.09 9.18 -7.80
C ILE A 181 -22.74 9.62 -9.12
N LEU A 182 -22.18 9.16 -10.23
CA LEU A 182 -22.82 9.20 -11.55
C LEU A 182 -23.83 8.05 -11.67
#